data_AF-A0A3B9TAP5-F1
#
_entry.id   AF-A0A3B9TAP5-F1
#
_cell.length_a   1.000
_cell.length_b   1.000
_cell.length_c   1.000
_cell.angle_alpha   90.00
_cell.angle_beta   90.00
_cell.angle_gamma   90.00
#
_symmetry.space_group_name_H-M   'P 1'
#
loop_
_entity.id
_entity.type
_entity.pdbx_description
1 polymer ?
#
loop_
_entity_poly.entity_id
_entity_poly.type
_entity_poly.pdbx_seq_one_letter_code
_entity_poly.pdbx_strand_id
1 'polypeptide(L)' 'MGILDIIFLIPIVWLVYKGFSKGLIIELATLAALILGIYASLHFSHFVANFLKEHFEINKTLVGVLAFIITFVLVVIA' A
#
# COMPACT_ATOMS: atom_id res chain seq x y z
N MET A 1 -43.52 -3.92 -16.71
CA MET A 1 -42.11 -4.31 -16.65
C MET A 1 -41.73 -4.78 -18.03
N GLY A 2 -40.96 -3.98 -18.76
CA GLY A 2 -40.59 -4.30 -20.14
C GLY A 2 -39.53 -5.39 -20.15
N ILE A 3 -39.51 -6.24 -21.18
CA ILE A 3 -38.44 -7.23 -21.40
C ILE A 3 -37.06 -6.56 -21.44
N LEU A 4 -37.00 -5.31 -21.90
CA LEU A 4 -35.80 -4.48 -21.90
C LEU A 4 -35.26 -4.21 -20.49
N ASP A 5 -36.12 -3.93 -19.50
CA ASP A 5 -35.69 -3.65 -18.12
C ASP A 5 -34.96 -4.85 -17.53
N ILE A 6 -35.49 -6.07 -17.75
CA ILE A 6 -34.90 -7.31 -17.23
C ILE A 6 -33.54 -7.61 -17.87
N ILE A 7 -33.40 -7.36 -19.18
CA ILE A 7 -32.17 -7.59 -19.94
C ILE A 7 -31.04 -6.66 -19.48
N PHE A 8 -31.36 -5.43 -19.08
CA PHE A 8 -30.36 -4.50 -18.53
C PHE A 8 -30.10 -4.72 -17.04
N LEU A 9 -31.11 -5.13 -16.26
CA LEU A 9 -30.98 -5.29 -14.82
C LEU A 9 -30.04 -6.45 -14.44
N ILE A 10 -30.12 -7.58 -15.14
CA ILE A 10 -29.33 -8.79 -14.84
C ILE A 10 -27.80 -8.53 -14.95
N PRO A 11 -27.27 -7.96 -16.04
CA PRO A 11 -25.84 -7.64 -16.15
C PRO A 11 -25.38 -6.59 -15.13
N ILE A 12 -26.22 -5.60 -14.81
CA ILE A 12 -25.88 -4.54 -13.85
C ILE A 12 -25.70 -5.13 -12.46
N VAL A 13 -26.65 -5.94 -11.99
CA VAL A 13 -26.55 -6.61 -10.68
C VAL A 13 -25.32 -7.51 -10.62
N TRP A 14 -25.01 -8.23 -11.70
CA TRP A 14 -23.81 -9.07 -11.79
C TRP A 14 -22.51 -8.26 -11.74
N LEU A 15 -22.43 -7.15 -12.47
CA LEU A 15 -21.29 -6.23 -12.47
C LEU A 15 -21.09 -5.59 -11.10
N VAL A 16 -22.17 -5.15 -10.45
CA VAL A 16 -22.12 -4.57 -9.10
C VAL A 16 -21.64 -5.60 -8.09
N TYR A 17 -22.18 -6.82 -8.09
CA TYR A 17 -21.76 -7.87 -7.17
C TYR A 17 -20.27 -8.22 -7.34
N LYS A 18 -19.83 -8.40 -8.59
CA LYS A 18 -18.44 -8.73 -8.92
C LYS A 18 -17.48 -7.56 -8.62
N GLY A 19 -17.89 -6.33 -8.92
CA GLY A 19 -17.11 -5.12 -8.69
C GLY A 19 -16.98 -4.78 -7.21
N PHE A 20 -18.07 -4.87 -6.44
CA PHE A 20 -18.05 -4.57 -5.02
C PHE A 20 -17.23 -5.58 -4.23
N SER A 21 -17.44 -6.88 -4.48
CA SER A 21 -16.75 -7.94 -3.72
C SER A 21 -15.24 -7.94 -3.98
N LYS A 22 -14.81 -7.76 -5.24
CA LYS A 22 -13.37 -7.74 -5.56
C LYS A 22 -12.73 -6.39 -5.31
N GLY A 23 -13.43 -5.29 -5.55
CA GLY A 23 -12.94 -3.94 -5.33
C GLY A 23 -12.67 -3.67 -3.85
N LEU A 24 -13.66 -3.84 -2.98
CA LEU A 24 -13.53 -3.53 -1.56
C LEU A 24 -12.46 -4.37 -0.86
N ILE A 25 -12.40 -5.68 -1.13
CA ILE A 25 -11.43 -6.55 -0.48
C ILE A 25 -10.01 -6.17 -0.91
N ILE A 26 -9.78 -5.92 -2.20
CA ILE A 26 -8.48 -5.51 -2.71
C ILE A 26 -8.09 -4.15 -2.14
N GLU A 27 -9.00 -3.19 -2.14
CA GLU A 27 -8.73 -1.83 -1.67
C GLU A 27 -8.42 -1.79 -0.17
N LEU A 28 -9.14 -2.57 0.64
CA LEU A 28 -8.84 -2.73 2.06
C LEU A 28 -7.49 -3.44 2.28
N ALA A 29 -7.16 -4.45 1.48
CA ALA A 29 -5.87 -5.12 1.55
C ALA A 29 -4.72 -4.18 1.17
N THR A 30 -4.89 -3.35 0.13
CA THR A 30 -3.91 -2.34 -0.28
C THR A 30 -3.72 -1.28 0.81
N LEU A 31 -4.81 -0.81 1.43
CA LEU A 31 -4.73 0.14 2.53
C LEU A 31 -4.00 -0.47 3.74
N ALA A 32 -4.34 -1.71 4.10
CA ALA A 32 -3.68 -2.44 5.17
C ALA A 32 -2.19 -2.66 4.88
N ALA A 33 -1.84 -3.06 3.64
CA ALA A 33 -0.45 -3.22 3.21
C ALA A 33 0.34 -1.92 3.29
N LEU A 34 -0.26 -0.79 2.92
CA LEU A 34 0.38 0.53 3.04
C LEU A 34 0.65 0.89 4.51
N ILE A 35 -0.33 0.71 5.39
CA ILE A 35 -0.18 1.00 6.83
C ILE A 35 0.91 0.10 7.44
N LEU A 36 0.88 -1.19 7.13
CA LEU A 36 1.88 -2.15 7.60
C LEU A 36 3.27 -1.83 7.05
N GLY A 37 3.38 -1.45 5.79
CA GLY A 37 4.63 -1.03 5.16
C GLY A 37 5.24 0.20 5.83
N ILE A 38 4.41 1.21 6.14
CA ILE A 38 4.84 2.40 6.89
C ILE A 38 5.27 2.03 8.31
N TYR A 39 4.52 1.19 9.01
CA TYR A 39 4.85 0.78 10.38
C TYR A 39 6.18 0.03 10.42
N ALA A 40 6.35 -0.96 9.53
CA ALA A 40 7.58 -1.71 9.43
C ALA A 40 8.76 -0.82 9.02
N SER A 41 8.59 0.09 8.07
CA SER A 41 9.68 0.97 7.65
C SER A 41 10.11 1.93 8.75
N LEU A 42 9.18 2.45 9.56
CA LEU A 42 9.52 3.25 10.74
C LEU A 42 10.34 2.44 11.74
N HIS A 43 9.92 1.20 12.03
CA HIS A 43 10.61 0.35 12.99
C HIS A 43 12.02 -0.07 12.53
N PHE A 44 12.15 -0.47 11.26
CA PHE A 44 13.42 -0.96 10.70
C PHE A 44 14.34 0.17 10.19
N SER A 45 13.84 1.40 10.05
CA SER A 45 14.64 2.56 9.61
C SER A 45 15.87 2.80 10.49
N HIS A 46 15.83 2.42 11.76
CA HIS A 46 16.98 2.56 12.66
C HIS A 46 18.20 1.76 12.18
N PHE A 47 17.98 0.57 11.63
CA PHE A 47 19.06 -0.27 11.10
C PHE A 47 19.72 0.39 9.88
N VAL A 48 18.90 0.86 8.94
CA VAL A 48 19.38 1.57 7.73
C VAL A 48 20.02 2.91 8.08
N ALA A 49 19.50 3.63 9.08
CA ALA A 49 20.05 4.89 9.55
C ALA A 49 21.46 4.73 10.15
N ASN A 50 21.71 3.63 10.88
CA ASN A 50 23.04 3.35 11.40
C ASN A 50 24.02 3.01 10.28
N PHE A 51 23.61 2.18 9.32
CA PHE A 51 24.41 1.87 8.13
C PHE A 51 24.78 3.13 7.33
N LEU A 52 23.83 4.04 7.15
CA LEU A 52 24.06 5.31 6.44
C LEU A 52 25.04 6.23 7.17
N LYS A 53 24.98 6.31 8.50
CA LYS A 53 25.90 7.14 9.29
C LYS A 53 27.34 6.64 9.28
N GLU A 54 27.51 5.32 9.18
CA GLU A 54 28.84 4.69 9.20
C GLU A 54 29.56 4.81 7.86
N HIS A 55 28.80 4.83 6.75
CA HIS A 55 29.36 4.90 5.40
C HIS A 55 29.35 6.31 4.79
N PHE A 56 28.52 7.21 5.31
CA PHE A 56 28.38 8.57 4.78
C PHE A 56 28.27 9.63 5.89
N GLU A 57 29.02 10.71 5.77
CA GLU A 57 28.93 11.90 6.63
C GLU A 57 27.74 12.80 6.24
N ILE A 58 26.51 12.27 6.30
CA ILE A 58 25.30 13.02 5.95
C ILE A 58 24.70 13.66 7.21
N ASN A 59 24.12 14.85 7.07
CA ASN A 59 23.39 15.53 8.14
C ASN A 59 22.34 14.60 8.79
N LYS A 60 22.27 14.58 10.12
CA LYS A 60 21.38 13.73 10.92
C LYS A 60 19.91 13.79 10.47
N THR A 61 19.43 14.95 10.04
CA THR A 61 18.04 15.11 9.56
C THR A 61 17.83 14.38 8.23
N LEU A 62 18.80 14.46 7.33
CA LEU A 62 18.77 13.77 6.03
C LEU A 62 18.89 12.25 6.18
N VAL A 63 19.72 11.78 7.12
CA VAL A 63 19.87 10.33 7.39
C VAL A 63 18.54 9.70 7.78
N GLY A 64 17.78 10.33 8.68
CA GLY A 64 16.49 9.77 9.13
C GLY A 64 15.48 9.63 7.99
N VAL A 65 15.38 10.66 7.15
CA VAL A 65 14.47 10.67 5.98
C VAL A 65 14.90 9.63 4.95
N LEU A 66 16.20 9.57 4.61
CA LEU A 66 16.72 8.59 3.66
C LEU A 66 16.54 7.17 4.16
N ALA A 67 16.84 6.92 5.45
CA ALA A 67 16.67 5.61 6.04
C ALA A 67 15.21 5.14 6.02
N PHE A 68 14.26 6.03 6.33
CA PHE A 68 12.83 5.72 6.21
C PHE A 68 12.44 5.37 4.77
N ILE A 69 12.83 6.19 3.79
CA ILE A 69 12.49 5.97 2.37
C ILE A 69 13.07 4.64 1.86
N ILE A 70 14.35 4.39 2.13
CA ILE A 70 15.03 3.14 1.71
C ILE A 70 14.36 1.93 2.36
N THR A 71 14.09 1.99 3.66
CA THR A 71 13.46 0.88 4.38
C THR A 71 12.02 0.66 3.90
N PHE A 72 11.28 1.73 3.61
CA PHE A 72 9.91 1.64 3.09
C PHE A 72 9.87 0.95 1.73
N VAL A 73 10.75 1.33 0.82
CA VAL A 73 10.83 0.70 -0.51
C VAL A 73 11.22 -0.78 -0.38
N LEU A 74 12.19 -1.11 0.48
CA LEU A 74 12.59 -2.50 0.71
C LEU A 74 11.43 -3.35 1.27
N VAL A 75 10.70 -2.83 2.25
CA VAL A 75 9.56 -3.53 2.86
C VAL A 75 8.39 -3.71 1.89
N VAL A 76 8.15 -2.73 1.02
CA VAL A 76 7.04 -2.80 0.03
C VAL A 76 7.36 -3.76 -1.12
N ILE A 77 8.64 -3.92 -1.47
CA ILE A 77 9.07 -4.81 -2.57
C ILE A 77 9.25 -6.27 -2.10
N ALA A 78 9.62 -6.49 -0.84
CA ALA A 78 9.82 -7.82 -0.25
C ALA A 78 8.49 -8.56 -0.01
#